data_AF-A0A652JTK5-F1
#
_entry.id   AF-A0A652JTK5-F1
#
_cell.length_a   1.000
_cell.length_b   1.000
_cell.length_c   1.000
_cell.angle_alpha   90.00
_cell.angle_beta   90.00
_cell.angle_gamma   90.00
#
_symmetry.space_group_name_H-M   'P 1'
#
loop_
_entity.id
_entity.type
_entity.pdbx_description
1 polymer ?
#
loop_
_entity_poly.entity_id
_entity_poly.type
_entity_poly.pdbx_seq_one_letter_code
_entity_poly.pdbx_strand_id
1 'polypeptide(L)'
;MNTLSAAQTLAAGVWQSGLGQVIGGLVLVAVLIAAFWLGTRVRNRESNPPKPEDQPHRPEDGSLPGEASGYRRPTEMPVTDGEHRLMPYQLKDGSEASPDPPSEEKRKWGGISSGGFGSGGTGHGD
;
A
#
# COMPACT_ATOMS: atom_id res chain seq x y z
N MET A 1 29.95 -47.81 -34.48
CA MET A 1 28.76 -47.62 -33.64
C MET A 1 28.74 -46.16 -33.23
N ASN A 2 27.77 -45.40 -33.75
CA ASN A 2 27.79 -43.94 -33.63
C ASN A 2 27.25 -43.56 -32.24
N THR A 3 28.07 -42.89 -31.45
CA THR A 3 27.79 -42.49 -30.06
C THR A 3 26.49 -41.68 -29.92
N LEU A 4 26.12 -40.94 -30.97
CA LEU A 4 24.85 -40.21 -31.07
C LEU A 4 23.63 -41.13 -31.02
N SER A 5 23.69 -42.30 -31.67
CA SER A 5 22.59 -43.27 -31.68
C SER A 5 22.38 -43.89 -30.30
N ALA A 6 23.46 -44.21 -29.58
CA ALA A 6 23.37 -44.72 -28.22
C ALA A 6 22.79 -43.68 -27.24
N ALA A 7 23.23 -42.42 -27.35
CA ALA A 7 22.70 -41.32 -26.54
C ALA A 7 21.21 -41.07 -26.82
N GLN A 8 20.77 -41.14 -28.08
CA GLN A 8 19.37 -40.99 -28.46
C GLN A 8 18.49 -42.13 -27.93
N THR A 9 18.97 -43.39 -27.96
CA THR A 9 18.24 -44.54 -27.41
C THR A 9 18.13 -44.46 -25.88
N LEU A 10 19.18 -44.03 -25.19
CA LEU A 10 19.16 -43.82 -23.74
C LEU A 10 18.26 -42.63 -23.35
N ALA A 11 18.34 -41.52 -24.09
CA ALA A 11 17.47 -40.37 -23.87
C ALA A 11 15.99 -40.76 -24.05
N ALA A 12 15.64 -41.45 -25.14
CA ALA A 12 14.27 -41.93 -25.38
C ALA A 12 13.76 -42.86 -24.27
N GLY A 13 14.62 -43.73 -23.72
CA GLY A 13 14.27 -44.61 -22.60
C GLY A 13 14.10 -43.88 -21.25
N VAL A 14 14.89 -42.83 -20.99
CA VAL A 14 14.84 -42.05 -19.74
C VAL A 14 13.55 -41.22 -19.63
N TRP A 15 13.04 -40.70 -20.74
CA TRP A 15 11.76 -39.98 -20.76
C TRP A 15 10.56 -40.91 -20.57
N GLN A 16 10.65 -42.18 -20.98
CA GLN A 16 9.58 -43.18 -20.81
C GLN A 16 9.62 -43.91 -19.45
N SER A 17 10.76 -43.91 -18.75
CA SER A 17 10.94 -44.65 -17.48
C SER A 17 10.53 -43.89 -16.22
N GLY A 18 9.88 -42.72 -16.35
CA GLY A 18 9.47 -41.88 -15.22
C GLY A 18 10.61 -41.09 -14.56
N LEU A 19 11.88 -41.47 -14.77
CA LEU A 19 13.05 -40.75 -14.27
C LEU A 19 13.13 -39.32 -14.83
N GLY A 20 12.75 -39.13 -16.10
CA GLY A 20 12.65 -37.80 -16.71
C GLY A 20 11.65 -36.88 -15.99
N GLN A 21 10.52 -37.40 -15.51
CA GLN A 21 9.53 -36.62 -14.74
C GLN A 21 10.07 -36.21 -13.38
N VAL A 22 10.83 -37.08 -12.70
CA VAL A 22 11.47 -36.76 -11.41
C VAL A 22 12.51 -35.65 -11.59
N ILE A 23 13.38 -35.77 -12.60
CA ILE A 23 14.39 -34.76 -12.91
C ILE A 23 13.72 -33.45 -13.31
N GLY A 24 12.69 -33.50 -14.16
CA GLY A 24 11.93 -32.31 -14.56
C GLY A 24 11.28 -31.60 -13.36
N GLY A 25 10.68 -32.37 -12.45
CA GLY A 25 10.12 -31.84 -11.20
C GLY A 25 11.18 -31.21 -10.31
N LEU A 26 12.34 -31.85 -10.16
CA LEU A 26 13.45 -31.31 -9.36
C LEU A 26 13.99 -30.00 -9.95
N VAL A 27 14.15 -29.93 -11.27
CA VAL A 27 14.56 -28.70 -11.96
C VAL A 27 13.54 -27.59 -11.75
N LEU A 28 12.24 -27.88 -11.88
CA LEU A 28 11.19 -26.90 -11.63
C LEU A 28 11.24 -26.36 -10.19
N VAL A 29 11.36 -27.25 -9.20
CA VAL A 29 11.47 -26.86 -7.79
C VAL A 29 12.72 -26.01 -7.56
N ALA A 30 13.86 -26.38 -8.12
CA ALA A 30 15.10 -25.62 -7.99
C ALA A 30 14.97 -24.19 -8.57
N VAL A 31 14.31 -24.05 -9.73
CA VAL A 31 14.04 -22.74 -10.35
C VAL A 31 13.13 -21.89 -9.45
N LEU A 32 12.07 -22.46 -8.89
CA LEU A 32 11.15 -21.75 -8.00
C LEU A 32 11.86 -21.27 -6.72
N ILE A 33 12.70 -22.12 -6.12
CA ILE A 33 13.50 -21.76 -4.94
C ILE A 33 14.46 -20.62 -5.29
N ALA A 34 15.14 -20.69 -6.45
CA ALA A 34 16.06 -19.64 -6.88
C ALA A 34 15.34 -18.30 -7.08
N ALA A 35 14.14 -18.31 -7.69
CA ALA A 35 13.32 -17.10 -7.86
C ALA A 35 12.92 -16.48 -6.51
N PHE A 36 12.45 -17.31 -5.57
CA PHE A 36 12.09 -16.86 -4.23
C PHE A 36 13.30 -16.29 -3.45
N TRP A 37 14.44 -16.98 -3.53
CA TRP A 37 15.68 -16.53 -2.92
C TRP A 37 16.16 -15.21 -3.50
N LEU A 38 16.05 -15.02 -4.82
CA LEU A 38 16.40 -13.76 -5.49
C LEU A 38 15.48 -12.62 -5.04
N GLY A 39 14.16 -12.85 -4.96
CA GLY A 39 13.21 -11.86 -4.45
C GLY A 39 13.52 -11.46 -3.00
N THR A 40 13.82 -12.44 -2.14
CA THR A 40 14.21 -12.20 -0.74
C THR A 40 15.54 -11.44 -0.65
N ARG A 41 16.52 -11.79 -1.50
CA ARG A 41 17.82 -11.11 -1.59
C ARG A 41 17.66 -9.63 -1.94
N VAL A 42 16.74 -9.30 -2.84
CA VAL A 42 16.42 -7.92 -3.23
C VAL A 42 15.75 -7.18 -2.06
N ARG A 43 14.71 -7.75 -1.46
CA ARG A 43 14.02 -7.15 -0.30
C ARG A 43 14.97 -6.86 0.87
N ASN A 44 15.92 -7.75 1.13
CA ASN A 44 16.89 -7.57 2.22
C ASN A 44 17.94 -6.48 1.95
N ARG A 45 18.04 -5.95 0.73
CA ARG A 45 18.88 -4.79 0.43
C ARG A 45 18.16 -3.46 0.69
N GLU A 46 16.85 -3.50 0.82
CA GLU A 46 16.04 -2.34 1.20
C GLU A 46 16.10 -2.14 2.71
N SER A 47 15.85 -0.92 3.17
CA SER A 47 15.69 -0.64 4.59
C SER A 47 14.54 -1.48 5.16
N ASN A 48 14.74 -2.07 6.33
CA ASN A 48 13.67 -2.80 7.00
C ASN A 48 12.45 -1.88 7.19
N PRO A 49 11.22 -2.43 7.08
CA PRO A 49 10.04 -1.71 7.50
C PRO A 49 10.24 -1.15 8.91
N PRO A 50 9.76 0.08 9.18
CA PRO A 50 9.87 0.67 10.51
C PRO A 50 9.20 -0.26 11.51
N LYS A 51 9.87 -0.47 12.65
CA LYS A 51 9.32 -1.31 13.70
C LYS A 51 8.17 -0.57 14.41
N PRO A 52 7.27 -1.29 15.11
CA PRO A 52 6.22 -0.66 15.90
C PRO A 52 6.79 0.36 16.91
N GLU A 53 7.94 0.09 17.49
CA GLU A 53 8.66 1.02 18.38
C GLU A 53 9.25 2.24 17.67
N ASP A 54 9.47 2.18 16.36
CA ASP A 54 9.93 3.32 15.56
C ASP A 54 8.75 4.22 15.15
N GLN A 55 7.51 3.78 15.38
CA GLN A 55 6.33 4.60 15.13
C GLN A 55 6.30 5.77 16.13
N PRO A 56 5.77 6.94 15.73
CA PRO A 56 5.56 8.05 16.63
C PRO A 56 4.72 7.62 17.85
N HIS A 57 5.33 7.63 19.03
CA HIS A 57 4.62 7.37 20.28
C HIS A 57 3.93 8.62 20.78
N ARG A 58 2.90 8.42 21.58
CA ARG A 58 2.26 9.51 22.29
C ARG A 58 3.27 10.13 23.29
N PRO A 59 3.26 11.46 23.46
CA PRO A 59 4.01 12.09 24.54
C PRO A 59 3.66 11.48 25.92
N GLU A 60 4.66 11.41 26.81
CA GLU A 60 4.55 10.79 28.15
C GLU A 60 3.52 11.48 29.06
N ASP A 61 3.20 12.75 28.80
CA ASP A 61 2.18 13.51 29.53
C ASP A 61 0.75 13.09 29.17
N GLY A 62 0.58 12.15 28.24
CA GLY A 62 -0.73 11.72 27.75
C GLY A 62 -1.44 12.80 26.92
N SER A 63 -0.78 13.91 26.59
CA SER A 63 -1.32 14.88 25.65
C SER A 63 -1.58 14.18 24.32
N LEU A 64 -2.68 14.53 23.66
CA LEU A 64 -2.86 14.09 22.28
C LEU A 64 -1.66 14.65 21.49
N PRO A 65 -1.00 13.87 20.60
CA PRO A 65 -0.04 14.44 19.66
C PRO A 65 -0.75 15.62 19.03
N GLY A 66 -0.21 16.84 19.26
CA GLY A 66 -0.99 18.07 19.17
C GLY A 66 -1.94 18.04 17.99
N GLU A 67 -3.22 18.38 18.21
CA GLU A 67 -4.18 18.49 17.11
C GLU A 67 -3.51 19.33 16.03
N ALA A 68 -3.13 18.69 14.92
CA ALA A 68 -2.81 19.40 13.70
C ALA A 68 -4.15 19.92 13.15
N SER A 69 -4.80 20.82 13.88
CA SER A 69 -6.00 21.52 13.49
C SER A 69 -5.62 22.67 12.56
N GLY A 70 -5.02 22.32 11.43
CA GLY A 70 -5.13 23.20 10.27
C GLY A 70 -6.60 23.25 9.92
N TYR A 71 -7.27 24.38 10.15
CA TYR A 71 -8.63 24.56 9.64
C TYR A 71 -8.59 24.34 8.14
N ARG A 72 -9.50 23.52 7.62
CA ARG A 72 -9.62 23.29 6.19
C ARG A 72 -10.96 23.81 5.73
N ARG A 73 -10.94 24.73 4.77
CA ARG A 73 -12.17 25.15 4.10
C ARG A 73 -12.46 24.21 2.94
N PRO A 74 -13.72 23.77 2.76
CA PRO A 74 -14.12 23.12 1.51
C PRO A 74 -13.75 24.03 0.33
N THR A 75 -13.22 23.44 -0.74
CA THR A 75 -12.98 24.19 -1.97
C THR A 75 -14.33 24.57 -2.58
N GLU A 76 -14.52 25.85 -2.89
CA GLU A 76 -15.74 26.31 -3.54
C GLU A 76 -15.88 25.69 -4.93
N MET A 77 -17.08 25.22 -5.26
CA MET A 77 -17.36 24.63 -6.57
C MET A 77 -17.34 25.75 -7.63
N PRO A 78 -16.56 25.60 -8.72
CA PRO A 78 -16.56 26.60 -9.78
C PRO A 78 -17.94 26.68 -10.42
N VAL A 79 -18.49 27.88 -10.53
CA VAL A 79 -19.74 28.11 -11.27
C VAL A 79 -19.45 27.98 -12.76
N THR A 80 -20.14 27.08 -13.45
CA THR A 80 -20.02 26.88 -14.90
C THR A 80 -21.29 27.34 -15.62
N ASP A 81 -21.14 27.72 -16.88
CA ASP A 81 -22.22 28.14 -17.81
C ASP A 81 -23.17 27.00 -18.21
N GLY A 82 -22.87 25.77 -17.80
CA GLY A 82 -23.65 24.56 -18.06
C GLY A 82 -23.37 23.92 -19.42
N GLU A 83 -22.76 24.66 -20.34
CA GLU A 83 -22.25 24.16 -21.63
C GLU A 83 -20.92 23.42 -21.42
N HIS A 84 -20.07 23.95 -20.52
CA HIS A 84 -18.82 23.34 -20.09
C HIS A 84 -19.01 22.58 -18.77
N ARG A 85 -19.62 21.39 -18.83
CA ARG A 85 -19.75 20.53 -17.66
C ARG A 85 -18.38 20.14 -17.12
N LEU A 86 -18.15 20.40 -15.83
CA LEU A 86 -16.92 20.00 -15.16
C LEU A 86 -16.93 18.49 -14.90
N MET A 87 -15.89 17.82 -15.38
CA MET A 87 -15.61 16.43 -15.10
C MET A 87 -14.85 16.32 -13.77
N PRO A 88 -14.92 15.17 -13.06
CA PRO A 88 -14.30 15.03 -11.74
C PRO A 88 -12.81 15.41 -11.69
N TYR A 89 -12.05 15.07 -12.74
CA TYR A 89 -10.63 15.38 -12.86
C TYR A 89 -10.32 16.86 -13.17
N GLN A 90 -11.34 17.68 -13.43
CA GLN A 90 -11.21 19.12 -13.64
C GLN A 90 -11.51 19.92 -12.36
N LEU A 91 -12.01 19.25 -11.30
CA LEU A 91 -12.21 19.87 -10.00
C LEU A 91 -10.86 19.97 -9.27
N LYS A 92 -10.69 21.05 -8.51
CA LYS A 92 -9.58 21.13 -7.56
C LYS A 92 -9.82 20.13 -6.43
N ASP A 93 -8.81 19.33 -6.12
CA ASP A 93 -8.93 18.27 -5.14
C ASP A 93 -9.10 18.82 -3.72
N GLY A 94 -10.22 18.45 -3.09
CA GLY A 94 -10.38 18.43 -1.64
C GLY A 94 -10.62 19.79 -0.99
N SER A 95 -9.78 20.11 -0.02
CA SER A 95 -9.98 21.19 0.94
C SER A 95 -8.72 22.05 1.06
N GLU A 96 -8.90 23.35 1.12
CA GLU A 96 -7.81 24.32 1.20
C GLU A 96 -7.52 24.65 2.66
N ALA A 97 -6.25 24.94 2.98
CA ALA A 97 -5.90 25.44 4.31
C ALA A 97 -6.58 26.80 4.57
N SER A 98 -7.29 26.90 5.68
CA SER A 98 -7.92 28.12 6.18
C SER A 98 -7.07 28.68 7.32
N PRO A 99 -6.68 29.96 7.26
CA PRO A 99 -5.99 30.62 8.38
C PRO A 99 -6.97 30.92 9.53
N ASP A 100 -8.26 31.04 9.24
CA ASP A 100 -9.27 31.45 10.20
C ASP A 100 -10.08 30.26 10.74
N PRO A 101 -10.48 30.31 12.02
CA PRO A 101 -11.37 29.33 12.62
C PRO A 101 -12.78 29.41 11.98
N PRO A 102 -13.50 28.27 11.88
CA PRO A 102 -14.86 28.25 11.36
C PRO A 102 -15.82 29.05 12.27
N SER A 103 -16.79 29.73 11.64
CA SER A 103 -17.88 30.39 12.35
C SER A 103 -18.69 29.40 13.19
N GLU A 104 -19.40 29.89 14.21
CA GLU A 104 -20.22 29.05 15.10
C GLU A 104 -21.25 28.21 14.35
N GLU A 105 -21.89 28.80 13.33
CA GLU A 105 -22.83 28.10 12.47
C GLU A 105 -22.16 26.94 11.72
N LYS A 106 -20.93 27.15 11.20
CA LYS A 106 -20.17 26.08 10.53
C LYS A 106 -19.65 25.02 11.51
N ARG A 107 -19.29 25.40 12.74
CA ARG A 107 -18.90 24.45 13.79
C ARG A 107 -20.04 23.52 14.18
N LYS A 108 -21.26 24.05 14.29
CA LYS A 108 -22.46 23.25 14.59
C LYS A 108 -22.68 22.10 13.59
N TRP A 109 -22.39 22.33 12.32
CA TRP A 109 -22.62 21.35 11.24
C TRP A 109 -21.34 20.66 10.76
N GLY A 110 -20.17 21.08 11.24
CA GLY A 110 -18.84 20.60 10.80
C GLY A 110 -18.39 19.28 11.42
N GLY A 111 -19.24 18.65 12.24
CA GLY A 111 -18.91 17.44 12.98
C GLY A 111 -18.14 17.72 14.26
N ILE A 112 -18.16 16.74 15.17
CA ILE A 112 -17.37 16.74 16.40
C ILE A 112 -15.89 16.63 16.00
N SER A 113 -14.96 17.20 16.78
CA SER A 113 -13.54 17.09 16.46
C SER A 113 -13.18 15.63 16.22
N SER A 114 -12.54 15.36 15.08
CA SER A 114 -12.07 14.02 14.77
C SER A 114 -10.96 13.71 15.77
N GLY A 115 -11.28 12.91 16.78
CA GLY A 115 -10.29 12.45 17.77
C GLY A 115 -9.05 11.91 17.07
N GLY A 116 -7.89 12.08 17.71
CA GLY A 116 -6.60 11.68 17.16
C GLY A 116 -6.59 10.22 16.69
N PHE A 117 -5.79 9.92 15.66
CA PHE A 117 -5.66 8.58 15.09
C PHE A 117 -5.47 7.52 16.20
N GLY A 118 -6.38 6.55 16.29
CA GLY A 118 -6.35 5.48 17.30
C GLY A 118 -7.17 5.73 18.57
N SER A 119 -7.73 6.93 18.78
CA SER A 119 -8.70 7.16 19.86
C SER A 119 -10.06 6.65 19.42
N GLY A 120 -10.40 5.40 19.72
CA GLY A 120 -11.74 4.83 19.50
C GLY A 120 -12.84 5.46 20.39
N GLY A 121 -12.74 6.74 20.73
CA GLY A 121 -13.67 7.47 21.57
C GLY A 121 -14.59 8.36 20.74
N THR A 122 -15.89 8.30 21.02
CA THR A 122 -16.85 9.30 20.55
C THR A 122 -16.44 10.66 21.13
N GLY A 123 -16.08 11.63 20.28
CA GLY A 123 -15.72 12.97 20.74
C GLY A 123 -16.79 13.54 21.67
N HIS A 124 -16.37 14.13 22.78
CA HIS A 124 -17.28 14.79 23.73
C HIS A 124 -17.75 16.11 23.10
N GLY A 125 -19.06 16.30 23.05
CA GLY A 125 -19.68 17.57 22.69
C GLY A 125 -20.07 18.29 23.97
N ASP A 126 -19.45 19.45 24.19
CA ASP A 126 -19.86 20.44 25.19
C ASP A 126 -20.45 21.65 24.45
#